data_AF-A0AAV1NEZ5-F1
#
_entry.id   AF-A0AAV1NEZ5-F1
#
_cell.length_a   1.000
_cell.length_b   1.000
_cell.length_c   1.000
_cell.angle_alpha   90.00
_cell.angle_beta   90.00
_cell.angle_gamma   90.00
#
_symmetry.space_group_name_H-M   'P 1'
#
loop_
_entity.id
_entity.type
_entity.pdbx_description
1 polymer ?
#
loop_
_entity_poly.entity_id
_entity_poly.type
_entity_poly.pdbx_seq_one_letter_code
_entity_poly.pdbx_strand_id
1 'polypeptide(L)'
;MGHSTAEDLLEKFKEYTKELNLRNMLSLSMDGPAVNWKFVNLLQKEHAEQFAGTQIQIVGSCGLHTLHNAFKGGFELWMVEKVLKALHFLFHCAPARREDFTSATATSTFPLPFCGHRWLENVPSVERALEVWPSIVKYVDLVKSKKVKIPGTSSFDSICEAQMDPLLLAKFHFFMAISQAFQPFLAKYDALPLGGLGKFDPGNHSQQQQQQ
;
A
#
# COMPACT_ATOMS: atom_id res chain seq x y z
N MET A 1 -2.73 4.93 15.16
CA MET A 1 -1.71 5.19 16.21
C MET A 1 -0.92 6.42 15.78
N GLY A 2 -1.21 7.60 16.31
CA GLY A 2 -0.45 8.83 16.01
C GLY A 2 0.33 9.39 17.22
N HIS A 3 0.00 8.91 18.42
CA HIS A 3 0.52 9.42 19.70
C HIS A 3 1.06 8.31 20.61
N SER A 4 1.17 7.08 20.10
CA SER A 4 1.70 5.96 20.88
C SER A 4 3.21 6.13 21.10
N THR A 5 3.64 5.99 22.34
CA THR A 5 5.03 6.06 22.78
C THR A 5 5.69 4.68 22.80
N ALA A 6 7.00 4.62 23.02
CA ALA A 6 7.72 3.37 23.16
C ALA A 6 7.31 2.60 24.43
N GLU A 7 6.97 3.35 25.48
CA GLU A 7 6.44 2.86 26.74
C GLU A 7 5.07 2.20 26.55
N ASP A 8 4.17 2.81 25.78
CA ASP A 8 2.87 2.22 25.45
C ASP A 8 3.04 0.90 24.68
N LEU A 9 4.00 0.84 23.75
CA LEU A 9 4.33 -0.37 23.00
C LEU A 9 4.87 -1.48 23.93
N LEU A 10 5.72 -1.12 24.89
CA LEU A 10 6.27 -2.08 25.86
C LEU A 10 5.21 -2.66 26.78
N GLU A 11 4.33 -1.81 27.31
CA GLU A 11 3.21 -2.23 28.16
C GLU A 11 2.33 -3.24 27.42
N LYS A 12 1.90 -2.89 26.20
CA LYS A 12 1.05 -3.76 25.38
C LYS A 12 1.76 -5.04 24.98
N PHE A 13 3.04 -4.97 24.59
CA PHE A 13 3.82 -6.15 24.27
C PHE A 13 3.84 -7.14 25.44
N LYS A 14 4.08 -6.67 26.66
CA LYS A 14 4.09 -7.50 27.87
C LYS A 14 2.72 -8.09 28.18
N GLU A 15 1.66 -7.28 28.04
CA GLU A 15 0.28 -7.74 28.21
C GLU A 15 -0.07 -8.90 27.27
N TYR A 16 0.27 -8.78 25.99
CA TYR A 16 -0.04 -9.78 24.97
C TYR A 16 0.92 -10.98 24.95
N THR A 17 2.11 -10.87 25.56
CA THR A 17 3.11 -11.95 25.60
C THR A 17 3.24 -12.62 26.97
N LYS A 18 2.38 -12.29 27.93
CA LYS A 18 2.41 -12.83 29.31
C LYS A 18 2.38 -14.36 29.41
N GLU A 19 1.78 -15.04 28.42
CA GLU A 19 1.67 -16.50 28.37
C GLU A 19 2.87 -17.16 27.68
N LEU A 20 3.74 -16.37 27.05
CA LEU A 20 4.92 -16.86 26.35
C LEU A 20 6.12 -16.91 27.29
N ASN A 21 6.96 -17.94 27.11
CA ASN A 21 8.25 -17.99 27.80
C ASN A 21 9.27 -17.09 27.08
N LEU A 22 9.34 -15.83 27.50
CA LEU A 22 10.23 -14.83 26.90
C LEU A 22 11.72 -15.16 27.06
N ARG A 23 12.12 -16.04 28.00
CA ARG A 23 13.52 -16.49 28.13
C ARG A 23 14.04 -17.14 26.85
N ASN A 24 13.15 -17.77 26.08
CA ASN A 24 13.48 -18.46 24.83
C ASN A 24 13.30 -17.55 23.60
N MET A 25 13.08 -16.25 23.80
CA MET A 25 12.92 -15.30 22.71
C MET A 25 14.26 -15.08 22.01
N LEU A 26 14.33 -15.47 20.74
CA LEU A 26 15.57 -15.36 19.95
C LEU A 26 15.76 -13.95 19.36
N SER A 27 14.70 -13.40 18.76
CA SER A 27 14.77 -12.15 18.00
C SER A 27 13.44 -11.41 18.00
N LEU A 28 13.52 -10.10 17.82
CA LEU A 28 12.40 -9.21 17.54
C LEU A 28 12.68 -8.48 16.22
N SER A 29 11.76 -8.55 15.27
CA SER A 29 11.84 -7.85 13.99
C SER A 29 10.72 -6.82 13.89
N MET A 30 11.08 -5.60 13.49
CA MET A 30 10.14 -4.50 13.33
C MET A 30 10.62 -3.44 12.33
N ASP A 31 9.75 -2.53 11.93
CA ASP A 31 10.08 -1.41 11.05
C ASP A 31 10.92 -0.34 11.75
N GLY A 32 11.53 0.54 10.94
CA GLY A 32 12.57 1.47 11.37
C GLY A 32 12.20 2.80 12.06
N PRO A 33 10.94 3.19 12.34
CA PRO A 33 10.66 4.42 13.09
C PRO A 33 11.37 4.49 14.45
N ALA A 34 11.74 5.70 14.88
CA ALA A 34 12.51 5.91 16.12
C ALA A 34 11.80 5.37 17.39
N VAL A 35 10.46 5.43 17.43
CA VAL A 35 9.66 4.90 18.53
C VAL A 35 9.87 3.39 18.71
N ASN A 36 10.01 2.65 17.61
CA ASN A 36 10.21 1.21 17.62
C ASN A 36 11.61 0.86 18.13
N TRP A 37 12.62 1.60 17.68
CA TRP A 37 13.99 1.44 18.19
C TRP A 37 14.08 1.73 19.68
N LYS A 38 13.39 2.77 20.17
CA LYS A 38 13.31 3.05 21.60
C LYS A 38 12.62 1.92 22.36
N PHE A 39 11.53 1.36 21.83
CA PHE A 39 10.86 0.21 22.41
C PHE A 39 11.79 -1.02 22.51
N VAL A 40 12.53 -1.35 21.44
CA VAL A 40 13.52 -2.44 21.47
C VAL A 40 14.55 -2.22 22.57
N ASN A 41 15.08 -1.00 22.70
CA ASN A 41 16.06 -0.69 23.73
C ASN A 41 15.51 -0.87 25.14
N LEU A 42 14.25 -0.48 25.38
CA LEU A 42 13.58 -0.69 26.65
C LEU A 42 13.34 -2.18 26.93
N LEU A 43 12.85 -2.93 25.94
CA LEU A 43 12.63 -4.37 26.05
C LEU A 43 13.94 -5.11 26.32
N GLN A 44 15.02 -4.74 25.63
CA GLN A 44 16.34 -5.33 25.79
C GLN A 44 16.87 -5.14 27.21
N LYS A 45 16.66 -3.95 27.78
CA LYS A 45 17.06 -3.64 29.15
C LYS A 45 16.29 -4.50 30.16
N GLU A 46 14.96 -4.54 30.08
CA GLU A 46 14.14 -5.37 30.97
C GLU A 46 14.46 -6.86 30.83
N HIS A 47 14.66 -7.34 29.60
CA HIS A 47 15.01 -8.74 29.32
C HIS A 47 16.37 -9.12 29.93
N ALA A 48 17.36 -8.23 29.84
CA ALA A 48 18.67 -8.43 30.45
C ALA A 48 18.58 -8.52 31.97
N GLU A 49 17.79 -7.63 32.59
CA GLU A 49 17.57 -7.60 34.05
C GLU A 49 16.86 -8.88 34.52
N GLN A 50 15.87 -9.37 33.77
CA GLN A 50 15.08 -10.55 34.13
C GLN A 50 15.80 -11.87 33.88
N PHE A 51 16.62 -11.96 32.82
CA PHE A 51 17.22 -13.22 32.35
C PHE A 51 18.74 -13.22 32.43
N ALA A 52 19.30 -12.75 33.54
CA ALA A 52 20.73 -12.84 33.88
C ALA A 52 21.67 -12.31 32.77
N GLY A 53 21.31 -11.16 32.20
CA GLY A 53 22.09 -10.48 31.15
C GLY A 53 21.81 -10.96 29.72
N THR A 54 20.91 -11.93 29.52
CA THR A 54 20.58 -12.45 28.17
C THR A 54 20.05 -11.34 27.26
N GLN A 55 20.58 -11.30 26.04
CA GLN A 55 20.25 -10.29 25.02
C GLN A 55 19.46 -10.93 23.86
N ILE A 56 18.39 -10.27 23.42
CA ILE A 56 17.65 -10.62 22.20
C ILE A 56 18.50 -10.23 20.98
N GLN A 57 18.54 -11.06 19.94
CA GLN A 57 19.26 -10.76 18.70
C GLN A 57 18.46 -9.78 17.85
N ILE A 58 19.05 -8.62 17.57
CA ILE A 58 18.45 -7.57 16.74
C ILE A 58 19.22 -7.48 15.42
N VAL A 59 18.60 -7.94 14.34
CA VAL A 59 19.22 -8.05 13.01
C VAL A 59 19.12 -6.75 12.20
N GLY A 60 18.34 -5.78 12.69
CA GLY A 60 18.11 -4.51 12.01
C GLY A 60 16.62 -4.18 11.89
N SER A 61 16.31 -3.17 11.09
CA SER A 61 14.93 -2.88 10.68
C SER A 61 14.45 -3.87 9.61
N CYS A 62 13.13 -3.94 9.45
CA CYS A 62 12.48 -4.77 8.45
C CYS A 62 13.00 -4.47 7.02
N GLY A 63 13.66 -5.46 6.41
CA GLY A 63 14.25 -5.35 5.07
C GLY A 63 13.22 -5.04 3.98
N LEU A 64 11.97 -5.48 4.15
CA LEU A 64 10.88 -5.16 3.23
C LEU A 64 10.57 -3.65 3.19
N HIS A 65 10.57 -2.98 4.35
CA HIS A 65 10.41 -1.53 4.42
C HIS A 65 11.58 -0.81 3.76
N THR A 66 12.82 -1.29 3.96
CA THR A 66 14.01 -0.75 3.29
C THR A 66 13.89 -0.85 1.77
N LEU A 67 13.44 -1.99 1.24
CA LEU A 67 13.22 -2.17 -0.20
C LEU A 67 12.13 -1.24 -0.74
N HIS A 68 10.98 -1.15 -0.06
CA HIS A 68 9.92 -0.22 -0.47
C HIS A 68 10.37 1.24 -0.45
N ASN A 69 11.12 1.66 0.57
CA ASN A 69 11.63 3.03 0.67
C ASN A 69 12.70 3.33 -0.38
N ALA A 70 13.61 2.39 -0.64
CA ALA A 70 14.62 2.53 -1.69
C ALA A 70 13.96 2.63 -3.07
N PHE A 71 12.98 1.76 -3.33
CA PHE A 71 12.19 1.79 -4.55
C PHE A 71 11.45 3.12 -4.68
N LYS A 72 10.73 3.56 -3.65
CA LYS A 72 10.08 4.89 -3.61
C LYS A 72 11.05 6.00 -3.96
N GLY A 73 12.22 6.05 -3.32
CA GLY A 73 13.24 7.06 -3.57
C GLY A 73 13.72 7.09 -5.02
N GLY A 74 13.83 5.93 -5.67
CA GLY A 74 14.18 5.83 -7.09
C GLY A 74 13.15 6.44 -8.05
N PHE A 75 11.88 6.50 -7.66
CA PHE A 75 10.78 7.01 -8.49
C PHE A 75 10.26 8.39 -8.07
N GLU A 76 10.76 8.96 -6.97
CA GLU A 76 10.27 10.23 -6.42
C GLU A 76 10.37 11.37 -7.42
N LEU A 77 11.49 11.48 -8.15
CA LEU A 77 11.69 12.50 -9.18
C LEU A 77 10.76 12.37 -10.39
N TRP A 78 10.20 11.19 -10.63
CA TRP A 78 9.32 10.93 -11.77
C TRP A 78 7.85 11.18 -11.45
N MET A 79 7.51 11.52 -10.21
CA MET A 79 6.16 11.85 -9.77
C MET A 79 5.13 10.75 -10.08
N VAL A 80 5.58 9.49 -10.19
CA VAL A 80 4.73 8.33 -10.55
C VAL A 80 3.58 8.18 -9.56
N GLU A 81 3.86 8.30 -8.26
CA GLU A 81 2.85 8.26 -7.20
C GLU A 81 1.78 9.35 -7.38
N LYS A 82 2.19 10.59 -7.72
CA LYS A 82 1.28 11.72 -7.93
C LYS A 82 0.29 11.39 -9.06
N VAL A 83 0.79 10.88 -10.18
CA VAL A 83 -0.04 10.53 -11.35
C VAL A 83 -0.98 9.36 -11.04
N LEU A 84 -0.47 8.26 -10.47
CA LEU A 84 -1.28 7.07 -10.17
C LEU A 84 -2.38 7.37 -9.15
N LYS A 85 -2.07 8.15 -8.10
CA LYS A 85 -3.09 8.63 -7.15
C LYS A 85 -4.11 9.54 -7.82
N ALA A 86 -3.68 10.47 -8.65
CA ALA A 86 -4.57 11.38 -9.36
C ALA A 86 -5.55 10.63 -10.28
N LEU A 87 -5.08 9.61 -11.00
CA LEU A 87 -5.92 8.73 -11.83
C LEU A 87 -7.05 8.10 -11.01
N HIS A 88 -6.73 7.55 -9.84
CA HIS A 88 -7.74 6.96 -8.96
C HIS A 88 -8.70 8.02 -8.38
N PHE A 89 -8.16 9.07 -7.75
CA PHE A 89 -8.95 10.07 -7.05
C PHE A 89 -9.81 10.93 -7.97
N LEU A 90 -9.48 11.01 -9.26
CA LEU A 90 -10.33 11.67 -10.24
C LEU A 90 -11.74 11.04 -10.26
N PHE A 91 -11.85 9.72 -10.10
CA PHE A 91 -13.10 8.96 -10.20
C PHE A 91 -13.59 8.36 -8.87
N HIS A 92 -12.80 8.48 -7.80
CA HIS A 92 -13.15 7.98 -6.48
C HIS A 92 -14.31 8.80 -5.90
N CYS A 93 -15.38 8.12 -5.47
CA CYS A 93 -16.60 8.75 -4.95
C CYS A 93 -17.21 9.83 -5.87
N ALA A 94 -17.00 9.74 -7.19
CA ALA A 94 -17.48 10.72 -8.17
C ALA A 94 -18.39 10.08 -9.23
N PRO A 95 -19.65 9.70 -8.89
CA PRO A 95 -20.54 8.94 -9.78
C PRO A 95 -20.83 9.66 -11.10
N ALA A 96 -21.21 10.94 -11.06
CA ALA A 96 -21.47 11.72 -12.28
C ALA A 96 -20.26 11.76 -13.23
N ARG A 97 -19.05 11.87 -12.67
CA ARG A 97 -17.82 11.90 -13.46
C ARG A 97 -17.49 10.55 -14.08
N ARG A 98 -17.80 9.46 -13.37
CA ARG A 98 -17.68 8.10 -13.91
C ARG A 98 -18.65 7.86 -15.06
N GLU A 99 -19.87 8.37 -14.94
CA GLU A 99 -20.87 8.34 -16.01
C GLU A 99 -20.42 9.14 -17.23
N ASP A 100 -19.95 10.38 -17.04
CA ASP A 100 -19.38 11.23 -18.10
C ASP A 100 -18.22 10.53 -18.80
N PHE A 101 -17.28 9.96 -18.03
CA PHE A 101 -16.14 9.22 -18.56
C PHE A 101 -16.56 8.01 -19.37
N THR A 102 -17.48 7.20 -18.84
CA THR A 102 -17.98 5.98 -19.49
C THR A 102 -18.67 6.33 -20.81
N SER A 103 -19.52 7.36 -20.81
CA SER A 103 -20.22 7.83 -22.00
C SER A 103 -19.26 8.38 -23.06
N ALA A 104 -18.24 9.14 -22.63
CA ALA A 104 -17.25 9.74 -23.51
C ALA A 104 -16.28 8.72 -24.14
N THR A 105 -15.91 7.69 -23.38
CA THR A 105 -14.83 6.76 -23.75
C THR A 105 -15.32 5.39 -24.17
N ALA A 106 -16.59 5.06 -23.92
CA ALA A 106 -17.20 3.75 -24.09
C ALA A 106 -16.52 2.63 -23.28
N THR A 107 -15.83 2.96 -22.18
CA THR A 107 -15.27 2.00 -21.23
C THR A 107 -15.79 2.21 -19.82
N SER A 108 -16.03 1.12 -19.11
CA SER A 108 -16.34 1.09 -17.67
C SER A 108 -15.15 0.64 -16.82
N THR A 109 -13.95 0.56 -17.40
CA THR A 109 -12.72 0.23 -16.71
C THR A 109 -12.11 1.51 -16.10
N PHE A 110 -11.83 1.48 -14.80
CA PHE A 110 -11.31 2.62 -14.05
C PHE A 110 -9.93 2.35 -13.45
N PRO A 111 -9.13 3.41 -13.17
CA PRO A 111 -7.88 3.30 -12.44
C PRO A 111 -8.03 2.67 -11.04
N LEU A 112 -7.04 1.88 -10.66
CA LEU A 112 -6.95 1.26 -9.33
C LEU A 112 -6.24 2.19 -8.33
N PRO A 113 -6.50 2.05 -7.01
CA PRO A 113 -5.78 2.81 -6.00
C PRO A 113 -4.28 2.48 -6.00
N PHE A 114 -3.47 3.42 -5.51
CA PHE A 114 -2.03 3.27 -5.31
C PHE A 114 -1.69 3.36 -3.82
N CYS A 115 -0.96 2.36 -3.29
CA CYS A 115 -0.53 2.31 -1.90
C CYS A 115 0.85 2.96 -1.73
N GLY A 116 0.89 4.14 -1.08
CA GLY A 116 2.13 4.92 -0.89
C GLY A 116 3.15 4.33 0.09
N HIS A 117 2.80 3.26 0.81
CA HIS A 117 3.69 2.58 1.76
C HIS A 117 4.15 1.19 1.26
N ARG A 118 3.51 0.64 0.22
CA ARG A 118 3.78 -0.69 -0.34
C ARG A 118 4.11 -0.60 -1.82
N TRP A 119 5.18 0.11 -2.15
CA TRP A 119 5.48 0.50 -3.53
C TRP A 119 5.59 -0.67 -4.51
N LEU A 120 6.23 -1.77 -4.09
CA LEU A 120 6.49 -2.94 -4.95
C LEU A 120 5.22 -3.77 -5.22
N GLU A 121 4.17 -3.59 -4.41
CA GLU A 121 2.88 -4.28 -4.57
C GLU A 121 1.96 -3.56 -5.56
N ASN A 122 2.33 -2.37 -6.06
CA ASN A 122 1.48 -1.56 -6.93
C ASN A 122 1.54 -1.95 -8.42
N VAL A 123 2.11 -3.11 -8.77
CA VAL A 123 2.13 -3.60 -10.17
C VAL A 123 0.73 -3.58 -10.81
N PRO A 124 -0.34 -4.10 -10.15
CA PRO A 124 -1.69 -4.06 -10.73
C PRO A 124 -2.20 -2.62 -10.94
N SER A 125 -1.82 -1.69 -10.08
CA SER A 125 -2.20 -0.27 -10.19
C SER A 125 -1.61 0.36 -11.46
N VAL A 126 -0.35 0.04 -11.75
CA VAL A 126 0.38 0.56 -12.92
C VAL A 126 -0.08 -0.11 -14.21
N GLU A 127 -0.31 -1.43 -14.18
CA GLU A 127 -0.90 -2.18 -15.30
C GLU A 127 -2.26 -1.60 -15.69
N ARG A 128 -3.13 -1.38 -14.70
CA ARG A 128 -4.42 -0.73 -14.95
C ARG A 128 -4.25 0.69 -15.50
N ALA A 129 -3.28 1.46 -14.98
CA ALA A 129 -3.02 2.80 -15.49
C ALA A 129 -2.62 2.80 -16.96
N LEU A 130 -1.77 1.85 -17.39
CA LEU A 130 -1.40 1.65 -18.79
C LEU A 130 -2.61 1.26 -19.64
N GLU A 131 -3.43 0.32 -19.17
CA GLU A 131 -4.64 -0.15 -19.86
C GLU A 131 -5.62 1.01 -20.14
N VAL A 132 -5.88 1.86 -19.14
CA VAL A 132 -6.89 2.93 -19.25
C VAL A 132 -6.34 4.23 -19.83
N TRP A 133 -5.01 4.36 -19.98
CA TRP A 133 -4.38 5.61 -20.40
C TRP A 133 -4.95 6.19 -21.71
N PRO A 134 -5.20 5.41 -22.79
CA PRO A 134 -5.80 5.94 -24.00
C PRO A 134 -7.19 6.57 -23.77
N SER A 135 -8.00 5.96 -22.91
CA SER A 135 -9.33 6.47 -22.53
C SER A 135 -9.21 7.74 -21.68
N ILE A 136 -8.21 7.82 -20.79
CA ILE A 136 -7.91 9.04 -20.02
C ILE A 136 -7.53 10.19 -20.94
N VAL A 137 -6.63 9.96 -21.91
CA VAL A 137 -6.23 10.97 -22.91
C VAL A 137 -7.46 11.48 -23.67
N LYS A 138 -8.29 10.56 -24.19
CA LYS A 138 -9.54 10.91 -24.89
C LYS A 138 -10.47 11.75 -24.01
N TYR A 139 -10.64 11.37 -22.74
CA TYR A 139 -11.48 12.11 -21.80
C TYR A 139 -10.94 13.52 -21.54
N VAL A 140 -9.63 13.67 -21.32
CA VAL A 140 -8.97 14.97 -21.13
C VAL A 140 -9.16 15.87 -22.35
N ASP A 141 -9.00 15.34 -23.56
CA ASP A 141 -9.17 16.10 -24.79
C ASP A 141 -10.64 16.55 -25.00
N LEU A 142 -11.60 15.72 -24.62
CA LEU A 142 -13.03 16.08 -24.63
C LEU A 142 -13.37 17.17 -23.61
N VAL A 143 -12.77 17.11 -22.42
CA VAL A 143 -12.90 18.17 -21.41
C VAL A 143 -12.27 19.47 -21.90
N LYS A 144 -11.05 19.42 -22.47
CA LYS A 144 -10.34 20.60 -23.02
C LYS A 144 -11.11 21.23 -24.18
N SER A 145 -11.76 20.42 -25.02
CA SER A 145 -12.63 20.88 -26.11
C SER A 145 -14.04 21.27 -25.66
N LYS A 146 -14.30 21.33 -24.33
CA LYS A 146 -15.59 21.72 -23.72
C LYS A 146 -16.77 20.83 -24.10
N LYS A 147 -16.52 19.62 -24.58
CA LYS A 147 -17.56 18.61 -24.88
C LYS A 147 -18.01 17.86 -23.63
N VAL A 148 -17.19 17.87 -22.58
CA VAL A 148 -17.50 17.31 -21.26
C VAL A 148 -17.22 18.37 -20.20
N LYS A 149 -17.96 18.33 -19.09
CA LYS A 149 -17.81 19.26 -17.97
C LYS A 149 -16.40 19.18 -17.37
N ILE A 150 -15.79 20.34 -17.11
CA ILE A 150 -14.48 20.42 -16.47
C ILE A 150 -14.58 19.97 -15.00
N PRO A 151 -13.76 19.00 -14.55
CA PRO A 151 -13.85 18.50 -13.19
C PRO A 151 -13.38 19.46 -12.09
N GLY A 152 -12.46 20.39 -12.38
CA GLY A 152 -12.00 21.43 -11.44
C GLY A 152 -11.28 20.90 -10.20
N THR A 153 -10.56 19.78 -10.31
CA THR A 153 -9.85 19.12 -9.20
C THR A 153 -8.36 19.03 -9.46
N SER A 154 -7.52 19.12 -8.41
CA SER A 154 -6.06 18.95 -8.51
C SER A 154 -5.62 17.62 -9.15
N SER A 155 -6.45 16.57 -9.01
CA SER A 155 -6.23 15.29 -9.71
C SER A 155 -6.34 15.43 -11.23
N PHE A 156 -7.30 16.22 -11.72
CA PHE A 156 -7.45 16.49 -13.15
C PHE A 156 -6.27 17.30 -13.69
N ASP A 157 -5.83 18.31 -12.92
CA ASP A 157 -4.67 19.14 -13.29
C ASP A 157 -3.40 18.29 -13.37
N SER A 158 -3.19 17.40 -12.39
CA SER A 158 -2.05 16.47 -12.39
C SER A 158 -2.06 15.51 -13.58
N ILE A 159 -3.24 15.07 -14.04
CA ILE A 159 -3.37 14.22 -15.23
C ILE A 159 -3.10 15.03 -16.51
N CYS A 160 -3.54 16.29 -16.56
CA CYS A 160 -3.25 17.18 -17.69
C CYS A 160 -1.74 17.45 -17.81
N GLU A 161 -1.04 17.67 -16.69
CA GLU A 161 0.43 17.77 -16.64
C GLU A 161 1.07 16.48 -17.14
N ALA A 162 0.60 15.32 -16.64
CA ALA A 162 1.13 14.02 -17.03
C ALA A 162 0.93 13.71 -18.53
N GLN A 163 -0.16 14.18 -19.15
CA GLN A 163 -0.40 14.05 -20.59
C GLN A 163 0.68 14.75 -21.42
N MET A 164 1.32 15.80 -20.89
CA MET A 164 2.37 16.53 -21.58
C MET A 164 3.75 15.88 -21.46
N ASP A 165 3.90 14.85 -20.62
CA ASP A 165 5.16 14.13 -20.43
C ASP A 165 5.28 12.99 -21.46
N PRO A 166 6.15 13.12 -22.49
CA PRO A 166 6.30 12.09 -23.52
C PRO A 166 6.88 10.77 -22.97
N LEU A 167 7.48 10.80 -21.78
CA LEU A 167 8.10 9.63 -21.16
C LEU A 167 7.22 8.95 -20.12
N LEU A 168 5.99 9.41 -19.88
CA LEU A 168 5.14 8.87 -18.82
C LEU A 168 4.96 7.34 -18.93
N LEU A 169 4.59 6.85 -20.11
CA LEU A 169 4.37 5.41 -20.31
C LEU A 169 5.67 4.62 -20.16
N ALA A 170 6.80 5.18 -20.60
CA ALA A 170 8.10 4.57 -20.40
C ALA A 170 8.45 4.48 -18.89
N LYS A 171 8.13 5.51 -18.11
CA LYS A 171 8.31 5.52 -16.64
C LYS A 171 7.45 4.44 -15.97
N PHE A 172 6.21 4.23 -16.43
CA PHE A 172 5.34 3.15 -15.94
C PHE A 172 5.88 1.76 -16.29
N HIS A 173 6.34 1.56 -17.52
CA HIS A 173 6.98 0.30 -17.89
C HIS A 173 8.26 0.04 -17.11
N PHE A 174 9.08 1.06 -16.86
CA PHE A 174 10.27 0.94 -16.02
C PHE A 174 9.90 0.59 -14.57
N PHE A 175 8.88 1.25 -14.01
CA PHE A 175 8.32 0.89 -12.70
C PHE A 175 7.94 -0.58 -12.63
N MET A 176 7.20 -1.07 -13.63
CA MET A 176 6.79 -2.48 -13.69
C MET A 176 8.00 -3.41 -13.78
N ALA A 177 8.95 -3.13 -14.67
CA ALA A 177 10.13 -3.97 -14.87
C ALA A 177 10.93 -4.15 -13.58
N ILE A 178 11.19 -3.05 -12.86
CA ILE A 178 11.91 -3.12 -11.58
C ILE A 178 11.06 -3.81 -10.51
N SER A 179 9.76 -3.50 -10.41
CA SER A 179 8.88 -4.13 -9.42
C SER A 179 8.78 -5.65 -9.63
N GLN A 180 8.71 -6.09 -10.89
CA GLN A 180 8.63 -7.49 -11.28
C GLN A 180 9.90 -8.25 -10.93
N ALA A 181 11.07 -7.62 -11.02
CA ALA A 181 12.33 -8.23 -10.59
C ALA A 181 12.34 -8.58 -9.09
N PHE A 182 11.57 -7.87 -8.27
CA PHE A 182 11.42 -8.15 -6.83
C PHE A 182 10.28 -9.12 -6.49
N GLN A 183 9.43 -9.51 -7.45
CA GLN A 183 8.30 -10.42 -7.17
C GLN A 183 8.71 -11.78 -6.62
N PRO A 184 9.82 -12.44 -7.06
CA PRO A 184 10.27 -13.69 -6.43
C PRO A 184 10.67 -13.50 -4.97
N PHE A 185 11.25 -12.34 -4.63
CA PHE A 185 11.55 -11.99 -3.24
C PHE A 185 10.25 -11.83 -2.45
N LEU A 186 9.31 -11.02 -2.94
CA LEU A 186 8.01 -10.83 -2.30
C LEU A 186 7.26 -12.16 -2.11
N ALA A 187 7.17 -13.01 -3.13
CA ALA A 187 6.53 -14.31 -3.02
C ALA A 187 7.15 -15.22 -1.94
N LYS A 188 8.45 -15.07 -1.67
CA LYS A 188 9.17 -15.84 -0.64
C LYS A 188 8.95 -15.28 0.77
N TYR A 189 8.86 -13.95 0.91
CA TYR A 189 8.84 -13.27 2.21
C TYR A 189 7.45 -12.74 2.61
N ASP A 190 6.52 -12.60 1.67
CA ASP A 190 5.09 -12.30 1.87
C ASP A 190 4.23 -13.57 2.01
N ALA A 191 4.84 -14.76 1.93
CA ALA A 191 4.19 -16.04 2.27
C ALA A 191 4.07 -16.25 3.79
N LEU A 192 3.52 -15.26 4.48
CA LEU A 192 2.74 -15.47 5.69
C LEU A 192 1.38 -14.81 5.39
N PRO A 193 0.39 -15.57 4.89
CA PRO A 193 -0.95 -15.04 4.84
C PRO A 193 -1.33 -14.67 6.28
N LEU A 194 -1.62 -13.40 6.52
CA LEU A 194 -2.47 -12.96 7.63
C LEU A 194 -3.89 -13.50 7.39
N GLY A 195 -4.03 -14.82 7.41
CA GLY A 195 -5.18 -15.56 6.90
C GLY A 195 -5.04 -17.07 7.13
N GLY A 196 -4.55 -17.45 8.32
CA GLY A 196 -4.55 -18.81 8.84
C GLY A 196 -5.74 -19.12 9.75
N LEU A 197 -6.83 -18.36 9.64
CA LEU A 197 -8.13 -18.71 10.22
C LEU A 197 -9.15 -18.79 9.09
N GLY A 198 -9.59 -20.02 8.80
CA GLY A 198 -10.86 -20.37 8.18
C GLY A 198 -11.22 -19.64 6.88
N LYS A 199 -11.13 -20.37 5.77
CA LYS A 199 -12.03 -20.12 4.63
C LYS A 199 -13.47 -20.02 5.18
N PHE A 200 -14.06 -18.84 5.11
CA PHE A 200 -15.50 -18.69 5.30
C PHE A 200 -16.17 -19.34 4.09
N ASP A 201 -16.74 -20.51 4.31
CA ASP A 201 -17.56 -21.24 3.34
C ASP A 201 -18.94 -20.55 3.27
N PRO A 202 -19.35 -19.96 2.13
CA PRO A 202 -20.65 -19.30 2.03
C PRO A 202 -21.82 -20.31 1.86
N GLY A 203 -21.57 -21.61 1.98
CA GLY A 203 -22.54 -22.66 1.72
C GLY A 203 -23.21 -23.29 2.93
N ASN A 204 -23.79 -22.52 3.89
CA ASN A 204 -24.82 -23.11 4.76
C ASN A 204 -25.68 -22.08 5.52
N HIS A 205 -26.63 -21.43 4.85
CA HIS A 205 -27.82 -20.89 5.52
C HIS A 205 -29.02 -20.88 4.56
N SER A 206 -29.58 -22.07 4.35
CA SER A 206 -31.00 -22.20 4.11
C SER A 206 -31.61 -22.91 5.32
N GLN A 207 -32.68 -22.30 5.84
CA GLN A 207 -33.57 -22.80 6.90
C GLN A 207 -33.10 -22.54 8.35
N GLN A 208 -33.57 -21.43 8.91
CA GLN A 208 -34.44 -21.41 10.11
C GLN A 208 -34.55 -19.97 10.63
N GLN A 209 -35.58 -19.26 10.17
CA GLN A 209 -36.26 -18.22 10.94
C GLN A 209 -37.65 -17.98 10.31
N GLN A 210 -38.55 -18.92 10.58
CA GLN A 210 -39.99 -18.68 10.63
C GLN A 210 -40.47 -19.34 11.92
N GLN A 211 -41.36 -18.65 12.65
CA GLN A 211 -41.96 -19.03 13.95
C GLN A 211 -40.96 -18.82 15.11
N GLN A 212 -41.19 -17.97 16.12
CA GLN A 212 -42.39 -17.37 16.71
C GLN A 212 -42.07 -15.99 17.29
#